data_AF-A0A7K3V8D5-F1
#
_entry.id   AF-A0A7K3V8D5-F1
#
_cell.length_a   1.000
_cell.length_b   1.000
_cell.length_c   1.000
_cell.angle_alpha   90.00
_cell.angle_beta   90.00
_cell.angle_gamma   90.00
#
_symmetry.space_group_name_H-M   'P 1'
#
loop_
_entity.id
_entity.type
_entity.pdbx_description
1 polymer ?
#
loop_
_entity_poly.entity_id
_entity_poly.type
_entity_poly.pdbx_seq_one_letter_code
_entity_poly.pdbx_strand_id
1 'polypeptide(L)'
;MTVRAGPRSLYDNLNREIPNPFPWAETAKILCRKHNSDLSVFDTAGTNLFEAIKHAFDLKEGSIDLNGNDIERFMLQRLCALTFSKVATVSGFQAGQSINPRLIEECFTRPALPPPLGLYMTYPPPHVQRPGGVHTEYTSLYNSLTRNPVGCRISFGPISMVFFIEATENAMLPLYNYRPSGFRFWNGDKLIREIRFHWENGAQSDFIGFDFDPSLYSNE
;
A
#
# COMPACT_ATOMS: atom_id res chain seq x y z
N MET A 1 -13.86 31.10 10.21
CA MET A 1 -13.36 29.95 9.42
C MET A 1 -12.38 29.19 10.28
N THR A 2 -12.76 28.02 10.78
CA THR A 2 -11.89 27.17 11.59
C THR A 2 -10.90 26.47 10.67
N VAL A 3 -9.61 26.81 10.81
CA VAL A 3 -8.51 26.09 10.15
C VAL A 3 -8.50 24.68 10.74
N ARG A 4 -8.95 23.69 9.96
CA ARG A 4 -8.77 22.28 10.32
C ARG A 4 -7.27 22.03 10.45
N ALA A 5 -6.83 21.51 11.58
CA ALA A 5 -5.45 21.04 11.74
C ALA A 5 -5.16 20.05 10.60
N GLY A 6 -4.12 20.32 9.82
CA GLY A 6 -3.72 19.45 8.71
C GLY A 6 -3.32 18.06 9.22
N PRO A 7 -3.32 17.03 8.34
CA PRO A 7 -2.77 15.74 8.70
C PRO A 7 -1.30 15.87 9.10
N ARG A 8 -0.87 15.06 10.07
CA ARG A 8 0.50 15.03 10.62
C ARG A 8 1.51 14.80 9.48
N SER A 9 2.68 15.42 9.60
CA SER A 9 3.73 15.32 8.58
C SER A 9 4.17 13.87 8.36
N LEU A 10 4.41 13.51 7.10
CA LEU A 10 5.00 12.23 6.71
C LEU A 10 6.51 12.27 6.92
N TYR A 11 7.15 11.12 7.15
CA TYR A 11 8.60 11.03 7.37
C TYR A 11 9.21 9.95 6.49
N ASP A 12 10.42 10.18 5.98
CA ASP A 12 11.13 9.17 5.18
C ASP A 12 11.77 8.09 6.07
N ASN A 13 12.45 7.13 5.43
CA ASN A 13 13.19 6.05 6.11
C ASN A 13 14.39 6.55 6.94
N LEU A 14 14.77 7.81 6.81
CA LEU A 14 15.79 8.50 7.60
C LEU A 14 15.16 9.44 8.64
N ASN A 15 13.85 9.33 8.87
CA ASN A 15 13.07 10.14 9.80
C ASN A 15 13.09 11.65 9.50
N ARG A 16 13.26 12.02 8.22
CA ARG A 16 13.18 13.41 7.77
C ARG A 16 11.75 13.74 7.35
N GLU A 17 11.28 14.92 7.74
CA GLU A 17 9.94 15.40 7.39
C GLU A 17 9.81 15.52 5.87
N ILE A 18 8.88 14.75 5.29
CA ILE A 18 8.51 14.81 3.89
C ILE A 18 7.43 15.90 3.77
N PRO A 19 7.64 16.93 2.93
CA PRO A 19 6.60 17.90 2.63
C PRO A 19 5.37 17.16 2.13
N ASN A 20 4.23 17.32 2.81
CA ASN A 20 2.99 16.68 2.42
C ASN A 20 2.68 17.01 0.95
N PRO A 21 2.55 16.00 0.06
CA PRO A 21 2.21 16.26 -1.32
C PRO A 21 0.81 16.90 -1.39
N PHE A 22 0.69 17.93 -2.23
CA PHE A 22 -0.57 18.59 -2.53
C PHE A 22 -0.93 18.37 -4.01
N PRO A 23 -2.16 17.92 -4.35
CA PRO A 23 -3.28 17.60 -3.47
C PRO A 23 -3.09 16.32 -2.65
N TRP A 24 -3.83 16.23 -1.54
CA TRP A 24 -3.84 15.08 -0.64
C TRP A 24 -4.30 13.80 -1.37
N ALA A 25 -3.86 12.62 -0.91
CA ALA A 25 -4.30 11.34 -1.48
C ALA A 25 -5.83 11.14 -1.44
N GLU A 26 -6.51 11.75 -0.46
CA GLU A 26 -7.98 11.77 -0.34
C GLU A 26 -8.68 12.71 -1.34
N THR A 27 -7.97 13.76 -1.80
CA THR A 27 -8.50 14.77 -2.74
C THR A 27 -7.96 14.61 -4.16
N ALA A 28 -7.10 13.63 -4.39
CA ALA A 28 -6.51 13.27 -5.65
C ALA A 28 -7.53 12.62 -6.61
N LYS A 29 -8.54 13.37 -7.04
CA LYS A 29 -9.26 13.12 -8.30
C LYS A 29 -8.34 13.49 -9.47
N ILE A 30 -7.24 12.75 -9.61
CA ILE A 30 -6.18 13.03 -10.59
C ILE A 30 -6.60 12.55 -12.00
N LEU A 31 -7.64 11.73 -12.09
CA LEU A 31 -8.14 11.15 -13.33
C LEU A 31 -9.41 11.85 -13.83
N CYS A 32 -9.62 11.83 -15.15
CA CYS A 32 -10.87 12.32 -15.74
C CYS A 32 -12.05 11.42 -15.31
N ARG A 33 -13.30 11.89 -15.48
CA ARG A 33 -14.51 11.12 -15.09
C ARG A 33 -14.53 9.71 -15.68
N LYS A 34 -14.11 9.56 -16.94
CA LYS A 34 -14.04 8.25 -17.62
C LYS A 34 -13.03 7.31 -16.94
N HIS A 35 -11.78 7.76 -16.75
CA HIS A 35 -10.76 6.95 -16.09
C HIS A 35 -11.11 6.60 -14.63
N ASN A 36 -11.75 7.51 -13.87
CA ASN A 36 -12.23 7.15 -12.53
C ASN A 36 -13.32 6.07 -12.58
N SER A 37 -14.21 6.13 -13.57
CA SER A 37 -15.25 5.11 -13.74
C SER A 37 -14.66 3.77 -14.18
N ASP A 38 -13.70 3.79 -15.10
CA ASP A 38 -13.09 2.59 -15.66
C ASP A 38 -12.18 1.86 -14.64
N LEU A 39 -11.66 2.58 -13.63
CA LEU A 39 -10.74 2.06 -12.61
C LEU A 39 -11.37 1.91 -11.20
N SER A 40 -12.67 2.21 -11.05
CA SER A 40 -13.33 2.24 -9.73
C SER A 40 -13.33 0.89 -9.00
N VAL A 41 -13.20 -0.21 -9.73
CA VAL A 41 -13.09 -1.56 -9.18
C VAL A 41 -11.82 -1.73 -8.33
N PHE A 42 -10.71 -1.11 -8.74
CA PHE A 42 -9.44 -1.18 -8.00
C PHE A 42 -9.48 -0.29 -6.75
N ASP A 43 -10.11 0.89 -6.86
CA ASP A 43 -10.37 1.74 -5.70
C ASP A 43 -11.24 1.01 -4.66
N THR A 44 -12.24 0.26 -5.13
CA THR A 44 -13.09 -0.58 -4.28
C THR A 44 -12.28 -1.69 -3.59
N ALA A 45 -11.37 -2.36 -4.31
CA ALA A 45 -10.48 -3.36 -3.73
C ALA A 45 -9.60 -2.78 -2.61
N GLY A 46 -9.01 -1.59 -2.85
CA GLY A 46 -8.23 -0.87 -1.84
C GLY A 46 -9.06 -0.45 -0.62
N THR A 47 -10.27 0.07 -0.84
CA THR A 47 -11.20 0.43 0.25
C THR A 47 -11.59 -0.79 1.07
N ASN A 48 -11.99 -1.89 0.42
CA ASN A 48 -12.39 -3.12 1.13
C ASN A 48 -11.24 -3.70 1.95
N LEU A 49 -10.00 -3.64 1.42
CA LEU A 49 -8.82 -4.05 2.16
C LEU A 49 -8.62 -3.19 3.41
N PHE A 50 -8.66 -1.87 3.26
CA PHE A 50 -8.51 -0.95 4.38
C PHE A 50 -9.59 -1.14 5.46
N GLU A 51 -10.85 -1.26 5.04
CA GLU A 51 -11.98 -1.47 5.96
C GLU A 51 -11.88 -2.81 6.68
N ALA A 52 -11.48 -3.88 5.99
CA ALA A 52 -11.30 -5.19 6.59
C ALA A 52 -10.17 -5.19 7.63
N ILE A 53 -9.07 -4.50 7.34
CA ILE A 53 -7.96 -4.31 8.28
C ILE A 53 -8.45 -3.49 9.48
N LYS A 54 -9.15 -2.37 9.26
CA LYS A 54 -9.72 -1.57 10.34
C LYS A 54 -10.68 -2.38 11.22
N HIS A 55 -11.52 -3.23 10.62
CA HIS A 55 -12.40 -4.13 11.36
C HIS A 55 -11.65 -5.15 12.20
N ALA A 56 -10.53 -5.69 11.70
CA ALA A 56 -9.68 -6.54 12.50
C ALA A 56 -9.14 -5.81 13.73
N PHE A 57 -8.73 -4.55 13.58
CA PHE A 57 -8.25 -3.71 14.69
C PHE A 57 -9.37 -3.27 15.66
N ASP A 58 -10.60 -3.11 15.18
CA ASP A 58 -11.79 -2.89 16.01
C ASP A 58 -12.26 -4.18 16.72
N LEU A 59 -11.48 -5.27 16.64
CA LEU A 59 -11.82 -6.60 17.15
C LEU A 59 -13.15 -7.15 16.61
N LYS A 60 -13.55 -6.74 15.40
CA LYS A 60 -14.78 -7.20 14.76
C LYS A 60 -14.56 -8.51 14.04
N GLU A 61 -15.34 -9.50 14.42
CA GLU A 61 -15.26 -10.82 13.84
C GLU A 61 -15.69 -10.87 12.37
N GLY A 62 -15.11 -11.78 11.60
CA GLY A 62 -15.63 -12.15 10.29
C GLY A 62 -14.56 -12.53 9.26
N SER A 63 -15.01 -12.76 8.04
CA SER A 63 -14.16 -13.10 6.91
C SER A 63 -14.55 -12.28 5.68
N ILE A 64 -13.57 -12.02 4.81
CA ILE A 64 -13.80 -11.37 3.52
C ILE A 64 -12.85 -11.94 2.48
N ASP A 65 -13.37 -12.12 1.27
CA ASP A 65 -12.63 -12.50 0.09
C ASP A 65 -12.35 -11.28 -0.78
N LEU A 66 -11.09 -11.09 -1.17
CA LEU A 66 -10.64 -10.00 -2.04
C LEU A 66 -9.85 -10.57 -3.22
N ASN A 67 -9.95 -9.93 -4.38
CA ASN A 67 -9.12 -10.26 -5.53
C ASN A 67 -7.72 -9.66 -5.34
N GLY A 68 -6.70 -10.51 -5.18
CA GLY A 68 -5.31 -10.08 -4.98
C GLY A 68 -4.75 -9.30 -6.17
N ASN A 69 -5.15 -9.65 -7.40
CA ASN A 69 -4.71 -8.92 -8.60
C ASN A 69 -5.27 -7.49 -8.62
N ASP A 70 -6.49 -7.30 -8.11
CA ASP A 70 -7.08 -5.97 -8.02
C ASP A 70 -6.40 -5.10 -6.95
N ILE A 71 -5.81 -5.70 -5.92
CA ILE A 71 -4.94 -5.01 -4.96
C ILE A 71 -3.64 -4.54 -5.64
N GLU A 72 -3.00 -5.38 -6.46
CA GLU A 72 -1.83 -4.96 -7.27
C GLU A 72 -2.18 -3.82 -8.23
N ARG A 73 -3.29 -3.94 -8.95
CA ARG A 73 -3.78 -2.91 -9.88
C ARG A 73 -4.14 -1.61 -9.16
N PHE A 74 -4.69 -1.69 -7.95
CA PHE A 74 -4.88 -0.54 -7.07
C PHE A 74 -3.56 0.15 -6.72
N MET A 75 -2.55 -0.62 -6.29
CA MET A 75 -1.23 -0.06 -5.98
C MET A 75 -0.56 0.60 -7.19
N LEU A 76 -0.66 -0.03 -8.38
CA LEU A 76 -0.18 0.55 -9.64
C LEU A 76 -0.92 1.85 -9.99
N GLN A 77 -2.26 1.87 -9.87
CA GLN A 77 -3.06 3.05 -10.13
C GLN A 77 -2.62 4.22 -9.26
N ARG A 78 -2.39 3.97 -7.96
CA ARG A 78 -1.91 5.00 -7.02
C ARG A 78 -0.51 5.49 -7.36
N LEU A 79 0.38 4.59 -7.79
CA LEU A 79 1.71 4.96 -8.28
C LEU A 79 1.61 5.86 -9.51
N CYS A 80 0.81 5.47 -10.50
CA CYS A 80 0.56 6.27 -11.70
C CYS A 80 -0.02 7.65 -11.37
N ALA A 81 -1.02 7.70 -10.49
CA ALA A 81 -1.65 8.95 -10.09
C ALA A 81 -0.63 9.92 -9.48
N LEU A 82 0.23 9.46 -8.56
CA LEU A 82 1.24 10.30 -7.91
C LEU A 82 2.37 10.72 -8.87
N THR A 83 2.79 9.83 -9.76
CA THR A 83 3.81 10.13 -10.77
C THR A 83 3.29 11.17 -11.77
N PHE A 84 2.12 10.94 -12.38
CA PHE A 84 1.61 11.80 -13.45
C PHE A 84 1.06 13.14 -12.96
N SER A 85 0.64 13.23 -11.70
CA SER A 85 0.28 14.51 -11.07
C SER A 85 1.49 15.36 -10.64
N LYS A 86 2.72 14.83 -10.75
CA LYS A 86 3.98 15.50 -10.34
C LYS A 86 4.01 15.93 -8.86
N VAL A 87 3.21 15.28 -8.03
CA VAL A 87 3.14 15.57 -6.58
C VAL A 87 4.22 14.85 -5.80
N ALA A 88 4.79 13.78 -6.36
CA ALA A 88 5.80 13.01 -5.67
C ALA A 88 7.17 13.71 -5.72
N THR A 89 7.78 13.88 -4.55
CA THR A 89 9.12 14.43 -4.40
C THR A 89 10.04 13.44 -3.68
N VAL A 90 11.31 13.41 -4.08
CA VAL A 90 12.38 12.63 -3.45
C VAL A 90 13.50 13.61 -3.10
N SER A 91 13.82 13.74 -1.81
CA SER A 91 14.82 14.67 -1.31
C SER A 91 14.60 16.12 -1.79
N GLY A 92 13.34 16.57 -1.85
CA GLY A 92 12.96 17.92 -2.28
C GLY A 92 12.91 18.12 -3.80
N PHE A 93 13.28 17.13 -4.61
CA PHE A 93 13.18 17.19 -6.08
C PHE A 93 11.95 16.43 -6.56
N GLN A 94 11.30 16.89 -7.63
CA GLN A 94 10.26 16.09 -8.28
C GLN A 94 10.84 14.75 -8.73
N ALA A 95 10.16 13.69 -8.31
CA ALA A 95 10.54 12.33 -8.67
C ALA A 95 10.19 12.06 -10.15
N GLY A 96 10.83 11.06 -10.76
CA GLY A 96 10.79 10.77 -12.20
C GLY A 96 9.37 10.80 -12.79
N GLN A 97 9.26 11.32 -14.02
CA GLN A 97 7.97 11.72 -14.60
C GLN A 97 7.29 10.64 -15.44
N SER A 98 7.87 9.45 -15.55
CA SER A 98 7.35 8.40 -16.41
C SER A 98 7.43 7.03 -15.74
N ILE A 99 6.35 6.27 -15.90
CA ILE A 99 6.31 4.82 -15.69
C ILE A 99 6.37 4.19 -17.08
N ASN A 100 7.13 3.10 -17.24
CA ASN A 100 7.19 2.38 -18.51
C ASN A 100 5.79 1.87 -18.92
N PRO A 101 5.21 2.34 -20.04
CA PRO A 101 3.85 1.96 -20.43
C PRO A 101 3.65 0.46 -20.61
N ARG A 102 4.69 -0.27 -21.02
CA ARG A 102 4.64 -1.73 -21.15
C ARG A 102 4.39 -2.42 -19.81
N LEU A 103 4.95 -1.90 -18.72
CA LEU A 103 4.74 -2.47 -17.38
C LEU A 103 3.32 -2.22 -16.87
N ILE A 104 2.75 -1.07 -17.24
CA ILE A 104 1.34 -0.77 -16.97
C ILE A 104 0.46 -1.80 -17.69
N GLU A 105 0.67 -1.97 -19.00
CA GLU A 105 -0.05 -2.94 -19.81
C GLU A 105 0.08 -4.36 -19.25
N GLU A 106 1.30 -4.79 -18.91
CA GLU A 106 1.55 -6.12 -18.36
C GLU A 106 0.79 -6.37 -17.04
N CYS A 107 0.66 -5.36 -16.17
CA CYS A 107 -0.10 -5.49 -14.92
C CYS A 107 -1.63 -5.60 -15.13
N PHE A 108 -2.16 -5.00 -16.20
CA PHE A 108 -3.59 -5.09 -16.53
C PHE A 108 -3.95 -6.30 -17.40
N THR A 109 -2.99 -6.85 -18.16
CA THR A 109 -3.25 -7.91 -19.14
C THR A 109 -2.78 -9.29 -18.70
N ARG A 110 -1.81 -9.38 -17.79
CA ARG A 110 -1.30 -10.67 -17.31
C ARG A 110 -1.99 -11.08 -16.00
N PRO A 111 -2.17 -12.40 -15.79
CA PRO A 111 -2.60 -12.94 -14.50
C PRO A 111 -1.51 -12.78 -13.42
N ALA A 112 -0.25 -12.63 -13.84
CA ALA A 112 0.87 -12.47 -12.93
C ALA A 112 2.01 -11.63 -13.49
N LEU A 113 2.57 -10.78 -12.65
CA LEU A 113 3.91 -10.21 -12.86
C LEU A 113 4.94 -11.18 -12.28
N PRO A 114 5.98 -11.61 -13.00
CA PRO A 114 6.95 -12.55 -12.44
C PRO A 114 7.82 -11.89 -11.35
N PRO A 115 8.23 -12.62 -10.29
CA PRO A 115 9.26 -12.14 -9.37
C PRO A 115 10.49 -11.56 -10.08
N PRO A 116 11.09 -10.46 -9.60
CA PRO A 116 10.79 -9.75 -8.35
C PRO A 116 9.66 -8.71 -8.45
N LEU A 117 8.84 -8.75 -9.50
CA LEU A 117 7.73 -7.83 -9.72
C LEU A 117 6.45 -8.31 -9.02
N GLY A 118 5.54 -7.37 -8.76
CA GLY A 118 4.28 -7.65 -8.08
C GLY A 118 4.33 -7.36 -6.59
N LEU A 119 3.37 -7.93 -5.85
CA LEU A 119 3.13 -7.63 -4.43
C LEU A 119 3.91 -8.56 -3.50
N TYR A 120 4.61 -7.94 -2.55
CA TYR A 120 5.32 -8.56 -1.44
C TYR A 120 4.89 -7.93 -0.13
N MET A 121 5.18 -8.62 0.97
CA MET A 121 5.17 -8.01 2.30
C MET A 121 6.52 -7.42 2.64
N THR A 122 6.50 -6.41 3.51
CA THR A 122 7.70 -5.82 4.09
C THR A 122 7.43 -5.41 5.54
N TYR A 123 8.44 -4.87 6.22
CA TYR A 123 8.22 -4.35 7.57
C TYR A 123 7.70 -2.91 7.50
N PRO A 124 6.71 -2.55 8.33
CA PRO A 124 6.27 -1.17 8.43
C PRO A 124 7.43 -0.27 8.85
N PRO A 125 7.48 0.99 8.40
CA PRO A 125 8.47 1.92 8.91
C PRO A 125 8.18 2.25 10.40
N PRO A 126 9.21 2.60 11.19
CA PRO A 126 9.04 2.84 12.63
C PRO A 126 7.98 3.88 12.99
N HIS A 127 7.77 4.89 12.14
CA HIS A 127 6.80 5.95 12.40
C HIS A 127 5.33 5.55 12.16
N VAL A 128 5.08 4.44 11.48
CA VAL A 128 3.71 3.89 11.30
C VAL A 128 3.30 3.04 12.51
N GLN A 129 4.28 2.48 13.23
CA GLN A 129 4.07 1.71 14.47
C GLN A 129 4.08 2.65 15.69
N ARG A 130 3.09 3.54 15.81
CA ARG A 130 2.96 4.44 16.97
C ARG A 130 1.73 4.10 17.80
N PRO A 131 1.80 4.25 19.14
CA PRO A 131 0.63 4.13 20.01
C PRO A 131 -0.50 5.05 19.57
N GLY A 132 -1.74 4.57 19.67
CA GLY A 132 -2.94 5.39 19.48
C GLY A 132 -3.71 5.20 18.17
N GLY A 133 -3.41 4.16 17.40
CA GLY A 133 -4.31 3.67 16.35
C GLY A 133 -3.61 3.21 15.06
N VAL A 134 -4.43 2.83 14.08
CA VAL A 134 -3.96 2.35 12.77
C VAL A 134 -3.58 3.54 11.90
N HIS A 135 -2.29 3.77 11.75
CA HIS A 135 -1.79 4.77 10.81
C HIS A 135 -1.68 4.17 9.41
N THR A 136 -2.16 4.94 8.42
CA THR A 136 -2.04 4.60 7.01
C THR A 136 -0.96 5.45 6.37
N GLU A 137 -0.06 4.82 5.63
CA GLU A 137 0.98 5.49 4.87
C GLU A 137 1.01 4.93 3.45
N TYR A 138 1.17 5.83 2.49
CA TYR A 138 1.54 5.47 1.12
C TYR A 138 2.90 6.11 0.81
N THR A 139 3.83 5.33 0.28
CA THR A 139 5.15 5.80 -0.14
C THR A 139 5.46 5.31 -1.54
N SER A 140 5.90 6.18 -2.45
CA SER A 140 6.45 5.73 -3.73
C SER A 140 7.93 5.36 -3.55
N LEU A 141 8.36 4.29 -4.22
CA LEU A 141 9.75 3.82 -4.24
C LEU A 141 10.39 4.25 -5.55
N TYR A 142 11.64 4.72 -5.47
CA TYR A 142 12.35 5.28 -6.62
C TYR A 142 13.73 4.65 -6.76
N ASN A 143 14.15 4.47 -8.01
CA ASN A 143 15.53 4.16 -8.34
C ASN A 143 16.40 5.38 -7.99
N SER A 144 17.44 5.19 -7.18
CA SER A 144 18.31 6.29 -6.74
C SER A 144 19.10 6.95 -7.87
N LEU A 145 19.41 6.19 -8.94
CA LEU A 145 20.18 6.66 -10.09
C LEU A 145 19.28 7.37 -11.10
N THR A 146 18.21 6.72 -11.54
CA THR A 146 17.32 7.27 -12.59
C THR A 146 16.24 8.20 -12.04
N ARG A 147 16.00 8.15 -10.71
CA ARG A 147 14.87 8.80 -10.02
C ARG A 147 13.49 8.34 -10.53
N ASN A 148 13.43 7.31 -11.36
CA ASN A 148 12.17 6.77 -11.85
C ASN A 148 11.45 5.96 -10.77
N PRO A 149 10.11 5.98 -10.74
CA PRO A 149 9.33 5.13 -9.86
C PRO A 149 9.56 3.66 -10.19
N VAL A 150 9.93 2.86 -9.18
CA VAL A 150 10.13 1.40 -9.30
C VAL A 150 9.04 0.61 -8.57
N GLY A 151 8.23 1.27 -7.76
CA GLY A 151 7.18 0.64 -6.99
C GLY A 151 6.55 1.58 -5.99
N CYS A 152 5.76 1.02 -5.08
CA CYS A 152 5.20 1.74 -3.94
C CYS A 152 4.99 0.82 -2.73
N ARG A 153 4.91 1.41 -1.56
CA ARG A 153 4.56 0.76 -0.30
C ARG A 153 3.26 1.35 0.24
N ILE A 154 2.41 0.50 0.76
CA ILE A 154 1.28 0.90 1.59
C ILE A 154 1.41 0.20 2.95
N SER A 155 1.26 0.97 4.02
CA SER A 155 1.32 0.47 5.40
C SER A 155 0.03 0.78 6.14
N PHE A 156 -0.45 -0.16 6.95
CA PHE A 156 -1.60 -0.05 7.85
C PHE A 156 -1.22 -0.62 9.22
N GLY A 157 -0.67 0.22 10.10
CA GLY A 157 -0.13 -0.22 11.39
C GLY A 157 0.96 -1.31 11.22
N PRO A 158 0.77 -2.54 11.75
CA PRO A 158 1.74 -3.64 11.64
C PRO A 158 1.83 -4.27 10.24
N ILE A 159 0.91 -3.95 9.33
CA ILE A 159 0.88 -4.51 7.98
C ILE A 159 1.59 -3.54 7.04
N SER A 160 2.53 -4.05 6.25
CA SER A 160 3.13 -3.28 5.18
C SER A 160 3.30 -4.13 3.93
N MET A 161 2.76 -3.63 2.83
CA MET A 161 2.82 -4.27 1.51
C MET A 161 3.60 -3.38 0.57
N VAL A 162 4.41 -3.99 -0.29
CA VAL A 162 5.17 -3.32 -1.32
C VAL A 162 4.87 -3.94 -2.67
N PHE A 163 4.68 -3.08 -3.67
CA PHE A 163 4.42 -3.47 -5.04
C PHE A 163 5.55 -2.95 -5.92
N PHE A 164 6.22 -3.85 -6.65
CA PHE A 164 7.29 -3.49 -7.59
C PHE A 164 6.82 -3.63 -9.03
N ILE A 165 7.17 -2.63 -9.83
CA ILE A 165 7.02 -2.62 -11.30
C ILE A 165 8.36 -2.76 -11.99
N GLU A 166 9.47 -2.49 -11.31
CA GLU A 166 10.82 -2.60 -11.85
C GLU A 166 11.71 -3.32 -10.82
N ALA A 167 12.50 -4.28 -11.30
CA ALA A 167 13.50 -4.94 -10.49
C ALA A 167 14.57 -3.92 -10.08
N THR A 168 14.80 -3.76 -8.79
CA THR A 168 15.86 -2.89 -8.28
C THR A 168 16.77 -3.68 -7.35
N GLU A 169 18.07 -3.69 -7.68
CA GLU A 169 19.12 -4.21 -6.79
C GLU A 169 19.21 -3.39 -5.48
N ASN A 170 18.62 -2.18 -5.48
CA ASN A 170 18.67 -1.21 -4.39
C ASN A 170 17.38 -1.12 -3.57
N ALA A 171 16.44 -2.06 -3.68
CA ALA A 171 15.38 -2.16 -2.68
C ALA A 171 15.99 -2.65 -1.37
N MET A 172 16.53 -1.72 -0.58
CA MET A 172 16.97 -1.93 0.81
C MET A 172 15.81 -2.33 1.76
N LEU A 173 14.64 -2.66 1.21
CA LEU A 173 13.50 -3.12 1.97
C LEU A 173 13.59 -4.63 2.13
N PRO A 174 13.58 -5.16 3.36
CA PRO A 174 13.43 -6.58 3.58
C PRO A 174 12.06 -7.03 3.03
N LEU A 175 12.09 -7.89 2.03
CA LEU A 175 10.92 -8.45 1.37
C LEU A 175 10.66 -9.85 1.91
N TYR A 176 9.40 -10.16 2.15
CA TYR A 176 8.95 -11.52 2.48
C TYR A 176 7.58 -11.77 1.86
N ASN A 177 7.20 -13.04 1.70
CA ASN A 177 5.90 -13.49 1.22
C ASN A 177 5.41 -12.78 -0.06
N TYR A 178 5.78 -13.35 -1.20
CA TYR A 178 5.23 -12.92 -2.49
C TYR A 178 3.79 -13.39 -2.63
N ARG A 179 2.85 -12.49 -2.99
CA ARG A 179 1.42 -12.80 -3.20
C ARG A 179 0.84 -13.77 -2.16
N PRO A 180 0.74 -13.35 -0.89
CA PRO A 180 0.28 -14.21 0.19
C PRO A 180 -1.18 -14.63 0.00
N SER A 181 -1.58 -15.72 0.66
CA SER A 181 -2.96 -16.20 0.66
C SER A 181 -3.93 -15.25 1.37
N GLY A 182 -3.40 -14.34 2.19
CA GLY A 182 -4.18 -13.37 2.94
C GLY A 182 -3.62 -13.07 4.32
N PHE A 183 -4.46 -12.49 5.16
CA PHE A 183 -4.15 -12.10 6.53
C PHE A 183 -5.10 -12.77 7.51
N ARG A 184 -4.57 -13.23 8.64
CA ARG A 184 -5.35 -13.73 9.78
C ARG A 184 -5.00 -12.93 11.02
N PHE A 185 -6.03 -12.42 11.68
CA PHE A 185 -5.90 -11.60 12.87
C PHE A 185 -6.44 -12.35 14.07
N TRP A 186 -5.63 -12.46 15.11
CA TRP A 186 -5.91 -13.24 16.30
C TRP A 186 -5.97 -12.34 17.54
N ASN A 187 -6.77 -12.74 18.51
CA ASN A 187 -6.76 -12.17 19.86
C ASN A 187 -6.63 -13.33 20.85
N GLY A 188 -5.40 -13.61 21.29
CA GLY A 188 -5.05 -14.90 21.87
C GLY A 188 -5.33 -16.03 20.87
N ASP A 189 -5.97 -17.11 21.31
CA ASP A 189 -6.28 -18.26 20.45
C ASP A 189 -7.50 -18.05 19.53
N LYS A 190 -8.16 -16.88 19.63
CA LYS A 190 -9.38 -16.60 18.87
C LYS A 190 -9.07 -15.89 17.56
N LEU A 191 -9.43 -16.51 16.44
CA LEU A 191 -9.44 -15.84 15.13
C LEU A 191 -10.53 -14.77 15.12
N ILE A 192 -10.13 -13.52 15.01
CA ILE A 192 -11.03 -12.38 14.91
C ILE A 192 -11.38 -12.15 13.45
N ARG A 193 -10.38 -11.98 12.58
CA ARG A 193 -10.62 -11.62 11.18
C ARG A 193 -9.78 -12.46 10.24
N GLU A 194 -10.39 -12.92 9.16
CA GLU A 194 -9.68 -13.48 8.01
C GLU A 194 -9.91 -12.60 6.77
N ILE A 195 -8.83 -12.20 6.11
CA ILE A 195 -8.86 -11.54 4.81
C ILE A 195 -8.19 -12.50 3.85
N ARG A 196 -8.94 -13.03 2.87
CA ARG A 196 -8.43 -14.01 1.90
C ARG A 196 -8.21 -13.35 0.55
N PHE A 197 -7.04 -13.59 -0.03
CA PHE A 197 -6.69 -13.10 -1.36
C PHE A 197 -6.84 -14.20 -2.40
N HIS A 198 -7.63 -13.91 -3.43
CA HIS A 198 -7.78 -14.75 -4.61
C HIS A 198 -6.89 -14.22 -5.72
N TRP A 199 -5.87 -15.00 -6.07
CA TRP A 199 -4.95 -14.70 -7.16
C TRP A 199 -5.31 -15.56 -8.38
N GLU A 200 -5.21 -15.00 -9.58
CA GLU A 200 -5.56 -15.72 -10.82
C GLU A 200 -4.66 -16.94 -11.04
N ASN A 201 -3.40 -16.85 -10.59
CA ASN A 201 -2.41 -17.92 -10.62
C ASN A 201 -2.21 -18.65 -9.27
N GLY A 202 -3.12 -18.44 -8.31
CA GLY A 202 -2.99 -18.95 -6.95
C GLY A 202 -1.97 -18.18 -6.11
N ALA A 203 -2.18 -18.19 -4.80
CA ALA A 203 -1.25 -17.59 -3.85
C ALA A 203 0.12 -18.24 -3.94
N GLN A 204 1.17 -17.44 -3.76
CA GLN A 204 2.57 -17.89 -3.81
C GLN A 204 3.19 -17.96 -2.41
N SER A 205 2.42 -17.64 -1.38
CA SER A 205 2.79 -17.78 0.03
C SER A 205 1.55 -18.02 0.88
N ASP A 206 1.73 -18.57 2.08
CA ASP A 206 0.65 -18.87 3.01
C ASP A 206 -0.01 -17.61 3.59
N PHE A 207 -1.02 -17.82 4.45
CA PHE A 207 -1.59 -16.76 5.27
C PHE A 207 -0.56 -16.18 6.23
N ILE A 208 -0.63 -14.87 6.41
CA ILE A 208 0.20 -14.17 7.40
C ILE A 208 -0.63 -13.93 8.65
N GLY A 209 -0.12 -14.40 9.78
CA GLY A 209 -0.74 -14.20 11.09
C GLY A 209 -0.32 -12.88 11.72
N PHE A 210 -1.29 -12.21 12.34
CA PHE A 210 -1.10 -11.02 13.17
C PHE A 210 -1.82 -11.22 14.49
N ASP A 211 -1.08 -11.11 15.59
CA ASP A 211 -1.66 -11.11 16.92
C ASP A 211 -1.99 -9.67 17.35
N PHE A 212 -3.16 -9.50 17.96
CA PHE A 212 -3.53 -8.24 18.58
C PHE A 212 -2.62 -7.97 19.78
N ASP A 213 -1.86 -6.87 19.70
CA ASP A 213 -1.02 -6.38 20.79
C ASP A 213 -1.65 -5.11 21.39
N PRO A 214 -2.25 -5.17 22.60
CA PRO A 214 -2.87 -4.02 23.25
C PRO A 214 -1.93 -2.81 23.39
N SER A 215 -0.62 -3.04 23.52
CA SER A 215 0.38 -2.00 23.76
C SER A 215 0.66 -1.12 22.53
N LEU A 216 0.41 -1.64 21.33
CA LEU A 216 0.50 -0.88 20.08
C LEU A 216 -0.72 0.02 19.86
N TYR A 217 -1.82 -0.19 20.61
CA TYR A 217 -3.13 0.39 20.29
C TYR A 217 -3.82 1.10 21.46
N SER A 218 -3.28 1.06 22.67
CA SER A 218 -3.73 1.91 23.78
C SER A 218 -3.33 3.36 23.52
N ASN A 219 -4.33 4.25 23.41
CA ASN A 219 -4.12 5.68 23.55
C ASN A 219 -3.87 5.97 25.04
N GLU A 220 -2.61 5.93 25.48
CA GLU A 220 -2.21 6.75 26.64
C GLU A 220 -1.74 8.13 26.16
#